data_AF-A0A5C7UEL1-F1
#
_entry.id   AF-A0A5C7UEL1-F1
#
_cell.length_a   1.000
_cell.length_b   1.000
_cell.length_c   1.000
_cell.angle_alpha   90.00
_cell.angle_beta   90.00
_cell.angle_gamma   90.00
#
_symmetry.space_group_name_H-M   'P 1'
#
loop_
_entity.id
_entity.type
_entity.pdbx_description
1 polymer ?
#
loop_
_entity_poly.entity_id
_entity_poly.type
_entity_poly.pdbx_seq_one_letter_code
_entity_poly.pdbx_strand_id
1 'polypeptide(L)'
;MCPSIKAIQLDSLNDLNGFFAIALVCPKTNKIYLIRDRFGEKPLYYLHKNNQIYFSSSILPLVSLDDPSDMKEVSELSGGGILVDELFPYGNIKQVNPGCCVVFEDGNLSELNWYRPQKLDLSKISFEDAVKQYEDLLIDAVRIRVKDQNKIAIALSAGLDSTLIADTIHKFTDVSADAYILATSDKRFNEYTQCILCDV
;
A
#
# COMPACT_ATOMS: atom_id res chain seq x y z
N MET A 1 4.25 -22.09 -23.26
CA MET A 1 5.47 -21.29 -23.49
C MET A 1 5.47 -20.16 -22.48
N CYS A 2 6.30 -20.25 -21.45
CA CYS A 2 6.51 -19.13 -20.54
C CYS A 2 7.25 -18.05 -21.35
N PRO A 3 6.69 -16.85 -21.58
CA PRO A 3 7.46 -15.77 -22.17
C PRO A 3 8.73 -15.66 -21.36
N SER A 4 9.87 -15.59 -22.04
CA SER A 4 11.15 -15.26 -21.42
C SER A 4 10.99 -13.91 -20.74
N ILE A 5 10.54 -13.92 -19.48
CA ILE A 5 10.74 -12.85 -18.53
C ILE A 5 12.26 -12.79 -18.40
N LYS A 6 12.90 -12.04 -19.31
CA LYS A 6 14.19 -11.43 -19.03
C LYS A 6 14.03 -10.86 -17.64
N ALA A 7 14.90 -11.27 -16.71
CA ALA A 7 14.89 -10.87 -15.31
C ALA A 7 14.25 -9.49 -15.19
N ILE A 8 13.16 -9.37 -14.42
CA ILE A 8 12.40 -8.12 -14.30
C ILE A 8 13.42 -6.99 -14.27
N GLN A 9 13.44 -6.19 -15.32
CA GLN A 9 14.22 -4.98 -15.29
C GLN A 9 13.45 -4.13 -14.29
N LEU A 10 13.99 -3.98 -13.08
CA LEU A 10 13.29 -3.36 -11.95
C LEU A 10 12.72 -1.99 -12.34
N ASP A 11 13.33 -1.33 -13.33
CA ASP A 11 12.83 -0.10 -13.96
C ASP A 11 11.38 -0.21 -14.47
N SER A 12 10.97 -1.35 -15.04
CA SER A 12 9.60 -1.60 -15.51
C SER A 12 8.57 -1.63 -14.38
N LEU A 13 8.99 -1.77 -13.11
CA LEU A 13 8.08 -1.64 -11.98
C LEU A 13 7.57 -0.20 -11.83
N ASN A 14 8.28 0.80 -12.35
CA ASN A 14 7.83 2.19 -12.33
C ASN A 14 6.59 2.42 -13.22
N ASP A 15 6.30 1.54 -14.15
CA ASP A 15 5.11 1.63 -15.01
C ASP A 15 3.84 1.14 -14.29
N LEU A 16 3.98 0.42 -13.17
CA LEU A 16 2.85 -0.10 -12.40
C LEU A 16 2.23 1.00 -11.52
N ASN A 17 1.00 1.42 -11.82
CA ASN A 17 0.24 2.35 -10.98
C ASN A 17 -0.85 1.60 -10.20
N GLY A 18 -0.56 1.25 -8.94
CA GLY A 18 -1.51 0.60 -8.07
C GLY A 18 -0.85 0.04 -6.81
N PHE A 19 -1.66 -0.63 -6.01
CA PHE A 19 -1.25 -1.37 -4.83
C PHE A 19 -1.03 -2.84 -5.17
N PHE A 20 0.05 -3.44 -4.70
CA PHE A 20 0.39 -4.81 -5.06
C PHE A 20 1.44 -5.43 -4.13
N ALA A 21 1.34 -6.75 -4.01
CA ALA A 21 2.36 -7.62 -3.44
C ALA A 21 2.59 -8.75 -4.46
N ILE A 22 3.78 -8.83 -5.03
CA ILE A 22 4.11 -9.78 -6.10
C ILE A 22 5.18 -10.74 -5.61
N ALA A 23 4.96 -12.03 -5.80
CA ALA A 23 5.99 -13.05 -5.68
C ALA A 23 6.28 -13.64 -7.06
N LEU A 24 7.48 -13.40 -7.59
CA LEU A 24 7.93 -13.98 -8.85
C LEU A 24 8.96 -15.08 -8.59
N VAL A 25 8.63 -16.30 -9.00
CA VAL A 25 9.55 -17.45 -8.94
C VAL A 25 10.15 -17.66 -10.32
N CYS A 26 11.49 -17.67 -10.40
CA CYS A 26 12.26 -17.86 -11.63
C CYS A 26 13.04 -19.18 -11.57
N PRO A 27 12.47 -20.32 -11.99
CA PRO A 27 13.13 -21.62 -11.91
C PRO A 27 14.44 -21.71 -12.69
N LYS A 28 14.56 -20.97 -13.80
CA LYS A 28 15.78 -20.99 -14.64
C LYS A 28 17.00 -20.39 -13.95
N THR A 29 16.79 -19.43 -13.04
CA THR A 29 17.86 -18.73 -12.33
C THR A 29 17.89 -19.09 -10.85
N ASN A 30 16.99 -19.96 -10.38
CA ASN A 30 16.77 -20.26 -8.97
C ASN A 30 16.57 -19.00 -8.08
N LYS A 31 15.90 -17.97 -8.63
CA LYS A 31 15.64 -16.71 -7.92
C LYS A 31 14.17 -16.58 -7.58
N ILE A 32 13.89 -16.03 -6.41
CA ILE A 32 12.55 -15.60 -6.00
C ILE A 32 12.60 -14.11 -5.69
N TYR A 33 11.68 -13.35 -6.27
CA TYR A 33 11.54 -11.92 -6.06
C TYR A 33 10.24 -11.65 -5.31
N LEU A 34 10.33 -11.02 -4.15
CA LEU A 34 9.19 -10.53 -3.38
C LEU A 34 9.16 -9.01 -3.52
N ILE A 35 8.19 -8.48 -4.25
CA ILE A 35 8.12 -7.08 -4.65
C ILE A 35 6.88 -6.47 -4.01
N ARG A 36 7.07 -5.38 -3.25
CA ARG A 36 5.98 -4.65 -2.61
C ARG A 36 5.82 -3.29 -3.25
N ASP A 37 4.57 -2.84 -3.41
CA ASP A 37 4.23 -1.56 -4.05
C ASP A 37 4.91 -0.34 -3.38
N ARG A 38 4.86 0.79 -4.10
CA ARG A 38 5.56 2.05 -3.76
C ARG A 38 5.34 2.50 -2.31
N PHE A 39 4.14 2.28 -1.77
CA PHE A 39 3.73 2.76 -0.46
C PHE A 39 3.43 1.62 0.53
N GLY A 40 3.62 0.37 0.10
CA GLY A 40 3.40 -0.81 0.93
C GLY A 40 1.94 -1.03 1.31
N GLU A 41 0.98 -0.60 0.49
CA GLU A 41 -0.44 -0.76 0.80
C GLU A 41 -0.81 -2.24 0.94
N LYS A 42 -0.33 -3.10 0.03
CA LYS A 42 -0.50 -4.54 0.21
C LYS A 42 0.60 -5.13 1.09
N PRO A 43 0.24 -5.85 2.16
CA PRO A 43 1.23 -6.54 2.99
C PRO A 43 1.92 -7.67 2.20
N LEU A 44 3.23 -7.81 2.43
CA LEU A 44 4.02 -8.94 1.95
C LEU A 44 5.05 -9.30 3.01
N TYR A 45 4.83 -10.41 3.69
CA TYR A 45 5.70 -10.92 4.75
C TYR A 45 6.55 -12.07 4.24
N TYR A 46 7.71 -12.24 4.84
CA TYR A 46 8.60 -13.37 4.56
C TYR A 46 9.33 -13.87 5.80
N LEU A 47 9.67 -15.15 5.79
CA LEU A 47 10.49 -15.83 6.79
C LEU A 47 11.61 -16.55 6.04
N HIS A 48 12.85 -16.33 6.46
CA HIS A 48 14.01 -17.03 5.93
C HIS A 48 14.58 -17.97 6.98
N LYS A 49 14.46 -19.28 6.72
CA LYS A 49 14.79 -20.33 7.67
C LYS A 49 15.28 -21.57 6.93
N ASN A 50 16.35 -22.18 7.43
CA ASN A 50 16.91 -23.43 6.88
C ASN A 50 17.18 -23.38 5.37
N ASN A 51 17.78 -22.27 4.91
CA ASN A 51 18.09 -22.06 3.49
C ASN A 51 16.85 -22.07 2.57
N GLN A 52 15.68 -21.73 3.12
CA GLN A 52 14.40 -21.67 2.42
C GLN A 52 13.70 -20.35 2.75
N ILE A 53 12.96 -19.84 1.77
CA ILE A 53 12.11 -18.66 1.95
C ILE A 53 10.63 -19.06 1.96
N TYR A 54 9.92 -18.58 2.97
CA TYR A 54 8.47 -18.65 3.09
C TYR A 54 7.93 -17.23 2.97
N PHE A 55 6.81 -17.03 2.28
CA PHE A 55 6.22 -15.70 2.12
C PHE A 55 4.70 -15.78 2.05
N SER A 56 4.05 -14.69 2.44
CA SER A 56 2.58 -14.61 2.50
C SER A 56 2.11 -13.16 2.55
N SER A 57 0.93 -12.88 2.01
CA SER A 57 0.26 -11.57 2.18
C SER A 57 -0.43 -11.44 3.56
N SER A 58 -0.41 -12.49 4.36
CA SER A 58 -0.85 -12.47 5.76
C SER A 58 0.26 -13.00 6.64
N ILE A 59 0.39 -12.47 7.85
CA ILE A 59 1.42 -12.90 8.78
C ILE A 59 1.12 -14.27 9.40
N LEU A 60 -0.17 -14.61 9.55
CA LEU A 60 -0.62 -15.77 10.32
C LEU A 60 0.00 -17.12 9.87
N PRO A 61 0.11 -17.42 8.56
CA PRO A 61 0.74 -18.67 8.12
C PRO A 61 2.22 -18.76 8.52
N LEU A 62 2.95 -17.65 8.49
CA LEU A 62 4.38 -17.62 8.80
C LEU A 62 4.65 -17.80 10.29
N VAL A 63 3.78 -17.26 11.15
CA VAL A 63 3.85 -17.46 12.60
C VAL A 63 3.85 -18.94 12.97
N SER A 64 3.08 -19.76 12.25
CA SER A 64 3.02 -21.21 12.50
C SER A 64 4.30 -21.97 12.11
N LEU A 65 5.20 -21.33 11.35
CA LEU A 65 6.45 -21.91 10.85
C LEU A 65 7.68 -21.43 11.63
N ASP A 66 7.55 -20.32 12.37
CA ASP A 66 8.60 -19.75 13.19
C ASP A 66 8.56 -20.31 14.63
N ASP A 67 9.64 -20.13 15.38
CA ASP A 67 9.68 -20.49 16.80
C ASP A 67 9.04 -19.38 17.64
N PRO A 68 8.00 -19.66 18.46
CA PRO A 68 7.40 -18.67 19.35
C PRO A 68 8.38 -18.04 20.34
N SER A 69 9.52 -18.68 20.63
CA SER A 69 10.52 -18.16 21.58
C SER A 69 11.15 -16.83 21.16
N ASP A 70 11.17 -16.53 19.86
CA ASP A 70 11.83 -15.35 19.30
C ASP A 70 10.88 -14.14 19.21
N MET A 71 9.60 -14.31 19.55
CA MET A 71 8.62 -13.22 19.54
C MET A 71 8.92 -12.20 20.62
N LYS A 72 8.99 -10.92 20.24
CA LYS A 72 9.17 -9.80 21.18
C LYS A 72 7.82 -9.40 21.77
N GLU A 73 7.82 -8.91 23.01
CA GLU A 73 6.61 -8.35 23.61
C GLU A 73 6.10 -7.15 22.80
N VAL A 74 4.81 -7.20 22.45
CA VAL A 74 4.10 -6.19 21.63
C VAL A 74 3.97 -4.84 22.37
N SER A 75 4.32 -4.77 23.66
CA SER A 75 4.20 -3.59 24.52
C SER A 75 5.06 -2.40 24.08
N GLU A 76 6.11 -2.61 23.28
CA GLU A 76 6.99 -1.55 22.76
C GLU A 76 6.45 -0.86 21.49
N LEU A 77 5.33 -1.32 20.94
CA LEU A 77 4.77 -0.85 19.66
C LEU A 77 3.77 0.30 19.76
N SER A 78 3.56 0.83 20.96
CA SER A 78 2.66 1.95 21.22
C SER A 78 3.30 3.29 20.82
N GLY A 79 3.54 3.48 19.52
CA GLY A 79 4.19 4.69 19.00
C GLY A 79 4.04 4.87 17.49
N GLY A 80 2.81 5.11 17.02
CA GLY A 80 2.56 5.77 15.74
C GLY A 80 2.95 5.01 14.46
N GLY A 81 2.09 4.08 14.04
CA GLY A 81 1.73 3.87 12.62
C GLY A 81 2.76 3.34 11.62
N ILE A 82 4.06 3.30 11.93
CA ILE A 82 5.10 2.78 11.03
C ILE A 82 5.92 1.75 11.80
N LEU A 83 5.61 0.48 11.58
CA LEU A 83 6.50 -0.61 11.97
C LEU A 83 7.69 -0.60 11.02
N VAL A 84 8.78 0.05 11.42
CA VAL A 84 10.10 -0.19 10.82
C VAL A 84 10.57 -1.60 11.19
N ASP A 85 11.34 -2.25 10.31
CA ASP A 85 11.78 -3.66 10.47
C ASP A 85 12.30 -4.03 11.87
N GLU A 86 12.90 -3.08 12.59
CA GLU A 86 13.48 -3.28 13.93
C GLU A 86 12.42 -3.50 15.03
N LEU A 87 11.19 -3.06 14.80
CA LEU A 87 10.05 -3.11 15.72
C LEU A 87 9.08 -4.27 15.42
N PHE A 88 9.34 -5.08 14.39
CA PHE A 88 8.41 -6.14 14.01
C PHE A 88 8.36 -7.23 15.12
N PRO A 89 7.21 -7.46 15.79
CA PRO A 89 7.19 -8.23 17.04
C PRO A 89 7.26 -9.75 16.84
N TYR A 90 7.27 -10.21 15.60
CA TYR A 90 7.07 -11.62 15.24
C TYR A 90 8.37 -12.35 14.91
N GLY A 91 9.38 -12.23 15.77
CA GLY A 91 10.61 -13.00 15.69
C GLY A 91 11.39 -12.79 14.39
N ASN A 92 11.59 -13.87 13.62
CA ASN A 92 12.38 -13.86 12.38
C ASN A 92 11.55 -13.49 11.14
N ILE A 93 10.24 -13.26 11.31
CA ILE A 93 9.33 -12.84 10.24
C ILE A 93 9.56 -11.35 9.97
N LYS A 94 9.78 -11.02 8.70
CA LYS A 94 9.98 -9.65 8.22
C LYS A 94 8.90 -9.27 7.23
N GLN A 95 8.73 -7.97 7.01
CA GLN A 95 7.88 -7.45 5.95
C GLN A 95 8.76 -6.84 4.86
N VAL A 96 8.44 -7.08 3.59
CA VAL A 96 9.14 -6.37 2.50
C VAL A 96 8.86 -4.88 2.67
N ASN A 97 9.88 -4.02 2.64
CA ASN A 97 9.68 -2.58 2.80
C ASN A 97 8.90 -1.97 1.61
N PRO A 98 8.14 -0.88 1.82
CA PRO A 98 7.50 -0.13 0.73
C PRO A 98 8.52 0.25 -0.37
N GLY A 99 8.17 0.03 -1.64
CA GLY A 99 9.06 0.33 -2.76
C GLY A 99 10.32 -0.53 -2.84
N CYS A 100 10.38 -1.63 -2.08
CA CYS A 100 11.49 -2.57 -2.08
C CYS A 100 11.14 -3.91 -2.75
N CYS A 101 12.20 -4.62 -3.11
CA CYS A 101 12.19 -5.99 -3.59
C CYS A 101 13.19 -6.81 -2.78
N VAL A 102 12.72 -7.89 -2.16
CA VAL A 102 13.58 -8.90 -1.55
C VAL A 102 13.85 -10.00 -2.57
N VAL A 103 15.12 -10.31 -2.79
CA VAL A 103 15.58 -11.35 -3.71
C VAL A 103 16.17 -12.48 -2.90
N PHE A 104 15.63 -13.67 -3.09
CA PHE A 104 16.17 -14.91 -2.56
C PHE A 104 16.85 -15.71 -3.66
N GLU A 105 18.10 -16.09 -3.43
CA GLU A 105 18.94 -16.83 -4.37
C GLU A 105 19.90 -17.73 -3.60
N ASP A 106 19.84 -19.05 -3.86
CA ASP A 106 20.73 -20.05 -3.27
C ASP A 106 20.89 -19.95 -1.74
N GLY A 107 19.80 -19.66 -1.03
CA GLY A 107 19.83 -19.52 0.43
C GLY A 107 20.19 -18.13 0.97
N ASN A 108 20.50 -17.19 0.08
CA ASN A 108 20.87 -15.83 0.45
C ASN A 108 19.72 -14.87 0.17
N LEU A 109 19.60 -13.86 1.02
CA LEU A 109 18.69 -12.74 0.82
C LEU A 109 19.48 -11.49 0.44
N SER A 110 18.93 -10.73 -0.48
CA SER A 110 19.32 -9.34 -0.73
C SER A 110 18.08 -8.47 -0.86
N GLU A 111 18.21 -7.18 -0.54
CA GLU A 111 17.15 -6.20 -0.70
C GLU A 111 17.56 -5.13 -1.69
N LEU A 112 16.63 -4.76 -2.56
CA LEU A 112 16.81 -3.74 -3.58
C LEU A 112 15.66 -2.72 -3.46
N ASN A 113 15.99 -1.44 -3.47
CA ASN A 113 15.00 -0.38 -3.58
C ASN A 113 14.69 -0.15 -5.06
N TRP A 114 13.45 -0.40 -5.48
CA TRP A 114 13.04 -0.17 -6.88
C TRP A 114 12.25 1.14 -7.04
N TYR A 115 11.70 1.68 -5.96
CA TYR A 115 11.03 2.98 -5.95
C TYR A 115 11.61 3.89 -4.87
N ARG A 116 11.78 5.17 -5.21
CA ARG A 116 12.04 6.25 -4.26
C ARG A 116 11.23 7.48 -4.66
N PRO A 117 10.56 8.15 -3.71
CA PRO A 117 9.91 9.43 -4.00
C PRO A 117 10.92 10.41 -4.57
N GLN A 118 10.62 10.98 -5.73
CA GLN A 118 11.47 12.01 -6.32
C GLN A 118 11.23 13.34 -5.60
N LYS A 119 12.31 14.07 -5.32
CA LYS A 119 12.20 15.44 -4.83
C LYS A 119 11.75 16.33 -5.99
N LEU A 120 10.57 16.92 -5.87
CA LEU A 120 10.06 17.86 -6.86
C LEU A 120 10.65 19.26 -6.60
N ASP A 121 11.09 19.92 -7.67
CA ASP A 121 11.43 21.34 -7.65
C ASP A 121 10.18 22.17 -7.93
N LEU A 122 9.56 22.66 -6.86
CA LEU A 122 8.34 23.47 -6.93
C LEU A 122 8.62 24.95 -7.21
N SER A 123 9.88 25.37 -7.39
CA SER A 123 10.21 26.78 -7.65
C SER A 123 9.74 27.28 -9.03
N LYS A 124 9.32 26.37 -9.91
CA LYS A 124 8.98 26.63 -11.32
C LYS A 124 7.50 26.56 -11.64
N ILE A 125 6.63 26.35 -10.65
CA ILE A 125 5.18 26.23 -10.85
C ILE A 125 4.47 27.42 -10.21
N SER A 126 3.52 28.02 -10.93
CA SER A 126 2.63 29.04 -10.36
C SER A 126 1.63 28.38 -9.40
N PHE A 127 0.99 29.16 -8.54
CA PHE A 127 -0.05 28.62 -7.67
C PHE A 127 -1.23 28.06 -8.48
N GLU A 128 -1.65 28.79 -9.52
CA GLU A 128 -2.75 28.42 -10.39
C GLU A 128 -2.47 27.11 -11.15
N ASP A 129 -1.26 26.96 -11.68
CA ASP A 129 -0.85 25.73 -12.37
C ASP A 129 -0.75 24.56 -11.39
N ALA A 130 -0.30 24.80 -10.15
CA ALA A 130 -0.23 23.77 -9.12
C ALA A 130 -1.61 23.27 -8.71
N VAL A 131 -2.59 24.18 -8.56
CA VAL A 131 -3.98 23.83 -8.28
C VAL A 131 -4.56 22.99 -9.41
N LYS A 132 -4.35 23.40 -10.66
CA LYS A 132 -4.84 22.65 -11.82
C LYS A 132 -4.21 21.26 -11.93
N GLN A 133 -2.89 21.16 -11.76
CA GLN A 133 -2.20 19.87 -11.78
C GLN A 133 -2.68 18.95 -10.65
N TYR A 134 -2.94 19.49 -9.46
CA TYR A 134 -3.49 18.73 -8.36
C TYR A 134 -4.89 18.20 -8.68
N GLU A 135 -5.78 19.04 -9.23
CA GLU A 135 -7.13 18.65 -9.64
C GLU A 135 -7.09 17.52 -10.69
N ASP A 136 -6.27 17.68 -11.74
CA ASP A 136 -6.10 16.67 -12.79
C ASP A 136 -5.61 15.32 -12.21
N LEU A 137 -4.61 15.35 -11.31
CA LEU A 137 -4.07 14.16 -10.66
C LEU A 137 -5.06 13.51 -9.69
N LEU A 138 -5.83 14.30 -8.95
CA LEU A 138 -6.87 13.80 -8.06
C LEU A 138 -7.98 13.09 -8.84
N ILE A 139 -8.46 13.70 -9.92
CA ILE A 139 -9.48 13.12 -10.80
C ILE A 139 -8.98 11.80 -11.39
N ASP A 140 -7.73 11.76 -11.89
CA ASP A 140 -7.14 10.53 -12.42
C ASP A 140 -7.00 9.44 -11.35
N ALA A 141 -6.50 9.80 -10.16
CA ALA A 141 -6.34 8.87 -9.05
C ALA A 141 -7.66 8.25 -8.58
N VAL A 142 -8.76 9.03 -8.60
CA VAL A 142 -10.12 8.57 -8.29
C VAL A 142 -10.63 7.65 -9.40
N ARG A 143 -10.53 8.07 -10.67
CA ARG A 143 -10.99 7.29 -11.83
C ARG A 143 -10.35 5.91 -11.89
N ILE A 144 -9.03 5.83 -11.65
CA ILE A 144 -8.31 4.54 -11.66
C ILE A 144 -8.87 3.59 -10.59
N ARG A 145 -9.28 4.10 -9.41
CA ARG A 145 -9.76 3.29 -8.28
C ARG A 145 -11.21 2.85 -8.41
N VAL A 146 -12.05 3.65 -9.05
CA VAL A 146 -13.47 3.31 -9.27
C VAL A 146 -13.74 2.69 -10.63
N LYS A 147 -12.69 2.51 -11.45
CA LYS A 147 -12.77 1.87 -12.75
C LYS A 147 -13.45 0.50 -12.64
N ASP A 148 -14.36 0.23 -13.56
CA ASP A 148 -15.13 -1.01 -13.65
C ASP A 148 -16.04 -1.29 -12.44
N GLN A 149 -16.28 -0.30 -11.57
CA GLN A 149 -17.25 -0.38 -10.49
C GLN A 149 -18.58 0.25 -10.91
N ASN A 150 -19.69 -0.45 -10.68
CA ASN A 150 -21.02 0.12 -10.88
C ASN A 150 -21.52 0.89 -9.64
N LYS A 151 -21.11 0.42 -8.44
CA LYS A 151 -21.49 0.99 -7.16
C LYS A 151 -20.40 0.76 -6.12
N ILE A 152 -20.14 1.76 -5.27
CA ILE A 152 -19.13 1.72 -4.21
C ILE A 152 -19.69 2.23 -2.88
N ALA A 153 -18.94 1.95 -1.81
CA ALA A 153 -19.15 2.55 -0.49
C ALA A 153 -18.01 3.51 -0.17
N ILE A 154 -18.33 4.68 0.37
CA ILE A 154 -17.36 5.69 0.79
C ILE A 154 -17.47 5.87 2.30
N ALA A 155 -16.36 5.73 3.02
CA ALA A 155 -16.24 6.18 4.40
C ALA A 155 -16.07 7.71 4.37
N LEU A 156 -17.13 8.41 4.78
CA LEU A 156 -17.21 9.86 4.74
C LEU A 156 -17.01 10.41 6.14
N SER A 157 -16.14 11.40 6.24
CA SER A 157 -15.97 12.20 7.45
C SER A 157 -16.37 13.65 7.16
N ALA A 158 -16.42 14.47 8.21
CA ALA A 158 -16.62 15.91 8.07
C ALA A 158 -15.37 16.66 7.55
N GLY A 159 -14.31 15.93 7.21
CA GLY A 159 -13.05 16.50 6.75
C GLY A 159 -13.07 16.88 5.27
N LEU A 160 -12.13 17.74 4.89
CA LEU A 160 -11.95 18.16 3.51
C LEU A 160 -11.57 16.99 2.59
N ASP A 161 -10.71 16.07 3.05
CA ASP A 161 -10.15 15.00 2.21
C ASP A 161 -11.22 14.01 1.72
N SER A 162 -12.02 13.44 2.62
CA SER A 162 -13.06 12.47 2.28
C SER A 162 -14.19 13.12 1.48
N THR A 163 -14.54 14.37 1.81
CA THR A 163 -15.52 15.17 1.06
C THR A 163 -15.03 15.44 -0.36
N LEU A 164 -13.75 15.78 -0.53
CA LEU A 164 -13.15 16.05 -1.84
C LEU A 164 -13.12 14.79 -2.71
N ILE A 165 -12.82 13.62 -2.13
CA ILE A 165 -12.91 12.33 -2.84
C ILE A 165 -14.35 12.04 -3.27
N ALA A 166 -15.32 12.22 -2.36
CA ALA A 166 -16.74 12.00 -2.66
C ALA A 166 -17.25 12.93 -3.75
N ASP A 167 -16.92 14.23 -3.69
CA ASP A 167 -17.26 15.22 -4.72
C ASP A 167 -16.62 14.88 -6.07
N THR A 168 -15.36 14.44 -6.07
CA THR A 168 -14.65 14.04 -7.29
C THR A 168 -15.32 12.84 -7.95
N ILE A 169 -15.72 11.84 -7.16
CA ILE A 169 -16.48 10.67 -7.65
C ILE A 169 -17.79 11.13 -8.28
N HIS A 170 -18.56 11.96 -7.57
CA HIS A 170 -19.86 12.45 -8.01
C HIS A 170 -19.78 13.26 -9.31
N LYS A 171 -18.79 14.14 -9.45
CA LYS A 171 -18.67 15.05 -10.61
C LYS A 171 -18.03 14.42 -11.84
N PHE A 172 -17.06 13.52 -11.65
CA PHE A 172 -16.16 13.10 -12.74
C PHE A 172 -16.24 11.61 -13.09
N THR A 173 -17.19 10.87 -12.52
CA THR A 173 -17.41 9.45 -12.77
C THR A 173 -18.90 9.12 -12.78
N ASP A 174 -19.28 8.01 -13.43
CA ASP A 174 -20.68 7.53 -13.46
C ASP A 174 -20.98 6.51 -12.34
N VAL A 175 -20.08 6.39 -11.36
CA VAL A 175 -20.16 5.37 -10.31
C VAL A 175 -21.11 5.84 -9.20
N SER A 176 -22.09 5.01 -8.85
CA SER A 176 -22.96 5.28 -7.69
C SER A 176 -22.20 5.07 -6.39
N ALA A 177 -22.31 6.00 -5.43
CA ALA A 177 -21.64 5.90 -4.15
C ALA A 177 -22.63 6.00 -2.98
N ASP A 178 -22.59 5.02 -2.08
CA ASP A 178 -23.24 5.11 -0.78
C ASP A 178 -22.23 5.67 0.23
N ALA A 179 -22.56 6.79 0.88
CA ALA A 179 -21.71 7.40 1.91
C ALA A 179 -22.07 6.87 3.31
N TYR A 180 -21.06 6.50 4.08
CA TYR A 180 -21.20 6.00 5.45
C TYR A 180 -20.37 6.85 6.39
N ILE A 181 -20.98 7.27 7.50
CA ILE A 181 -20.35 8.11 8.52
C ILE A 181 -20.25 7.32 9.83
N LEU A 182 -19.15 7.48 10.57
CA LEU A 182 -19.02 6.89 11.90
C LEU A 182 -19.77 7.74 12.93
N ALA A 183 -20.79 7.15 13.55
CA ALA A 183 -21.52 7.77 14.66
C ALA A 183 -21.18 7.07 15.98
N THR A 184 -20.78 7.85 16.99
CA THR A 184 -20.47 7.33 18.33
C THR A 184 -21.11 8.22 19.41
N SER A 185 -21.29 7.67 20.62
CA SER A 185 -21.77 8.45 21.77
C SER A 185 -20.75 9.46 22.30
N ASP A 186 -19.46 9.27 22.00
CA ASP A 186 -18.41 10.23 22.35
C ASP A 186 -18.35 11.34 21.31
N LYS A 187 -18.76 12.55 21.71
CA LYS A 187 -18.82 13.72 20.83
C LYS A 187 -17.47 14.07 20.18
N ARG A 188 -16.34 13.65 20.75
CA ARG A 188 -15.01 13.89 20.19
C ARG A 188 -14.74 13.09 18.92
N PHE A 189 -15.40 11.95 18.77
CA PHE A 189 -15.23 11.01 17.66
C PHE A 189 -16.52 10.81 16.86
N ASN A 190 -17.54 11.64 17.10
CA ASN A 190 -18.83 11.54 16.42
C ASN A 190 -18.83 12.43 15.17
N GLU A 191 -18.71 11.81 14.00
CA GLU A 191 -18.66 12.54 12.73
C GLU A 191 -20.07 12.93 12.22
N TYR A 192 -21.13 12.35 12.78
CA TYR A 192 -22.52 12.61 12.39
C TYR A 192 -22.91 14.08 12.52
N THR A 193 -22.45 14.76 13.57
CA THR A 193 -22.83 16.17 13.84
C THR A 193 -21.99 17.19 13.09
N GLN A 194 -20.97 16.75 12.35
CA GLN A 194 -19.99 17.64 11.70
C GLN A 194 -20.10 17.59 10.17
N CYS A 195 -20.86 16.65 9.60
CA CYS A 195 -20.95 16.49 8.15
C CYS A 195 -21.74 17.65 7.52
N ILE A 196 -21.11 18.35 6.56
CA ILE A 196 -21.65 19.52 5.84
C ILE A 196 -22.23 19.13 4.47
N LEU A 197 -22.40 17.83 4.20
CA LEU A 197 -23.05 17.41 2.95
C LEU A 197 -24.57 17.59 3.09
N CYS A 198 -24.98 18.83 2.85
CA CYS A 198 -26.33 19.23 2.51
C CYS A 198 -26.72 18.57 1.18
N ASP A 199 -27.83 17.82 1.20
CA ASP A 199 -28.68 17.48 0.05
C ASP A 199 -27.97 17.43 -1.31
N VAL A 200 -27.35 16.29 -1.63
CA VAL A 200 -27.01 15.90 -3.02
C VAL A 200 -28.05 14.92 -3.52
#